data_AF-A0A821PG85-F1
#
_entry.id   AF-A0A821PG85-F1
#
_cell.length_a   1.000
_cell.length_b   1.000
_cell.length_c   1.000
_cell.angle_alpha   90.00
_cell.angle_beta   90.00
_cell.angle_gamma   90.00
#
_symmetry.space_group_name_H-M   'P 1'
#
loop_
_entity.id
_entity.type
_entity.pdbx_description
1 polymer ?
#
loop_
_entity_poly.entity_id
_entity_poly.type
_entity_poly.pdbx_seq_one_letter_code
_entity_poly.pdbx_strand_id
1 'polypeptide(L)'
;GDLTTSIICEYSRRDIDSILDGNFKEADSSSFWRELPRDHVPDGVPKNCESNGSLSDTVLSFLRSHVLMNGNIYSSPPLEIAFQISNIIITRIVTDSINYNNDNQITLIYAGTQDGQVFKLLQKKKGEKFILLTSWILDENNNEKSPVRNMVLAQDTKQLYVSTDVAVYQFSVNQCNRYMLCVECEHDPLCHYDVQLNRCLNVDENNQKLAIARLQPESWCKKSVQRPSKILQLTRKKGETVWLQCDVNEHLRSSIEWRWNGRNIQDTLFNNFLLTKEQNLIIINMNISLNGQYTCFIGHQPIVSYSLETDRNAFVYGDVASTVTNLSRRNGECNCLTAEKYIEKYNDWCKEFENYQRAYNEWEVLRDQSCPKP
;
A
#
# COMPACT_ATOMS: atom_id res chain seq x y z
N GLY A 1 -25.63 16.55 1.86
CA GLY A 1 -24.36 16.76 1.16
C GLY A 1 -24.33 15.81 0.01
N ASP A 2 -24.21 16.32 -1.21
CA ASP A 2 -24.27 15.48 -2.41
C ASP A 2 -23.09 14.51 -2.43
N LEU A 3 -23.38 13.21 -2.53
CA LEU A 3 -22.38 12.18 -2.78
C LEU A 3 -21.88 12.34 -4.21
N THR A 4 -20.64 12.78 -4.37
CA THR A 4 -19.97 12.78 -5.68
C THR A 4 -19.50 11.37 -6.00
N THR A 5 -19.72 10.92 -7.23
CA THR A 5 -19.37 9.55 -7.66
C THR A 5 -18.77 9.60 -9.06
N SER A 6 -17.66 8.89 -9.25
CA SER A 6 -17.10 8.60 -10.57
C SER A 6 -17.32 7.14 -10.94
N ILE A 7 -17.57 6.89 -12.23
CA ILE A 7 -17.74 5.54 -12.79
C ILE A 7 -16.89 5.41 -14.06
N ILE A 8 -16.23 4.26 -14.22
CA ILE A 8 -15.45 3.92 -15.41
C ILE A 8 -16.25 2.89 -16.23
N CYS A 9 -16.56 3.21 -17.48
CA CYS A 9 -17.27 2.34 -18.42
C CYS A 9 -16.34 1.91 -19.56
N GLU A 10 -16.55 0.71 -20.07
CA GLU A 10 -15.84 0.18 -21.24
C GLU A 10 -16.86 -0.12 -22.35
N TYR A 11 -16.59 0.28 -23.58
CA TYR A 11 -17.49 0.08 -24.72
C TYR A 11 -16.81 -0.70 -25.84
N SER A 12 -17.56 -1.59 -26.48
CA SER A 12 -17.07 -2.35 -27.64
C SER A 12 -17.27 -1.55 -28.91
N ARG A 13 -16.23 -1.47 -29.74
CA ARG A 13 -16.33 -0.87 -31.08
C ARG A 13 -17.42 -1.54 -31.93
N ARG A 14 -17.59 -2.86 -31.83
CA ARG A 14 -18.66 -3.58 -32.56
C ARG A 14 -20.06 -3.09 -32.18
N ASP A 15 -20.27 -2.75 -30.91
CA ASP A 15 -21.57 -2.28 -30.43
C ASP A 15 -21.82 -0.83 -30.88
N ILE A 16 -20.76 -0.02 -30.91
CA ILE A 16 -20.81 1.34 -31.48
C ILE A 16 -21.16 1.27 -32.96
N ASP A 17 -20.42 0.48 -33.74
CA ASP A 17 -20.62 0.34 -35.18
C ASP A 17 -22.04 -0.20 -35.49
N SER A 18 -22.52 -1.18 -34.72
CA SER A 18 -23.89 -1.71 -34.87
C SER A 18 -24.98 -0.67 -34.60
N ILE A 19 -24.75 0.29 -33.72
CA ILE A 19 -25.70 1.37 -33.43
C ILE A 19 -25.63 2.45 -34.52
N LEU A 20 -24.43 2.74 -35.05
CA LEU A 20 -24.23 3.67 -36.16
C LEU A 20 -24.79 3.15 -37.49
N ASP A 21 -24.85 1.83 -37.67
CA ASP A 21 -25.54 1.18 -38.80
C ASP A 21 -27.07 1.04 -38.60
N GLY A 22 -27.56 1.47 -37.43
CA GLY A 22 -28.95 1.39 -37.02
C GLY A 22 -29.87 2.41 -37.66
N ASN A 23 -31.08 2.54 -37.11
CA ASN A 23 -32.05 3.53 -37.56
C ASN A 23 -31.75 4.90 -36.93
N PHE A 24 -32.13 5.99 -37.58
CA PHE A 24 -32.00 7.34 -37.01
C PHE A 24 -33.13 7.62 -36.01
N LYS A 25 -32.97 8.64 -35.18
CA LYS A 25 -34.06 9.28 -34.43
C LYS A 25 -34.42 10.60 -35.08
N GLU A 26 -35.71 10.91 -35.07
CA GLU A 26 -36.25 12.22 -35.42
C GLU A 26 -37.08 12.78 -34.26
N ALA A 27 -37.06 14.10 -34.11
CA ALA A 27 -37.98 14.80 -33.25
C ALA A 27 -39.18 15.24 -34.09
N ASP A 28 -40.39 14.94 -33.64
CA ASP A 28 -41.58 15.49 -34.28
C ASP A 28 -41.71 17.01 -34.04
N SER A 29 -42.75 17.64 -34.60
CA SER A 29 -43.01 19.07 -34.41
C SER A 29 -43.24 19.48 -32.95
N SER A 30 -43.53 18.52 -32.08
CA SER A 30 -43.72 18.70 -30.63
C SER A 30 -42.45 18.37 -29.83
N SER A 31 -41.31 18.14 -30.50
CA SER A 31 -40.03 17.71 -29.92
C SER A 31 -40.06 16.33 -29.24
N PHE A 32 -41.02 15.48 -29.58
CA PHE A 32 -41.03 14.09 -29.14
C PHE A 32 -40.09 13.27 -30.03
N TRP A 33 -39.08 12.67 -29.41
CA TRP A 33 -38.07 11.88 -30.12
C TRP A 33 -38.57 10.45 -30.35
N ARG A 34 -38.56 10.03 -31.61
CA ARG A 34 -38.96 8.70 -32.04
C ARG A 34 -37.97 8.11 -33.03
N GLU A 35 -38.03 6.80 -33.18
CA GLU A 35 -37.31 6.10 -34.23
C GLU A 35 -37.83 6.51 -35.62
N LEU A 36 -36.91 6.85 -36.52
CA LEU A 36 -37.22 7.12 -37.92
C LEU A 36 -37.32 5.78 -38.66
N PRO A 37 -38.46 5.49 -39.30
CA PRO A 37 -38.62 4.29 -40.12
C PRO A 37 -37.64 4.27 -41.31
N ARG A 38 -37.15 3.09 -41.70
CA ARG A 38 -36.09 2.93 -42.72
C ARG A 38 -36.47 3.43 -44.11
N ASP A 39 -37.75 3.34 -44.45
CA ASP A 39 -38.33 3.83 -45.71
C ASP A 39 -38.31 5.36 -45.83
N HIS A 40 -38.12 6.08 -44.72
CA HIS A 40 -37.97 7.53 -44.71
C HIS A 40 -36.50 7.98 -44.79
N VAL A 41 -35.54 7.04 -44.80
CA VAL A 41 -34.12 7.33 -45.01
C VAL A 41 -33.85 7.42 -46.52
N PRO A 42 -33.30 8.53 -47.03
CA PRO A 42 -33.02 8.67 -48.45
C PRO A 42 -32.05 7.60 -48.97
N ASP A 43 -32.29 7.14 -50.20
CA ASP A 43 -31.35 6.26 -50.88
C ASP A 43 -30.00 6.95 -51.09
N GLY A 44 -28.91 6.21 -50.87
CA GLY A 44 -27.55 6.71 -51.04
C GLY A 44 -26.95 7.39 -49.80
N VAL A 45 -27.62 7.38 -48.65
CA VAL A 45 -26.98 7.69 -47.35
C VAL A 45 -25.83 6.69 -47.12
N PRO A 46 -24.57 7.15 -47.05
CA PRO A 46 -23.45 6.25 -46.84
C PRO A 46 -23.52 5.63 -45.45
N LYS A 47 -23.38 4.31 -45.39
CA LYS A 47 -23.14 3.58 -44.13
C LYS A 47 -21.66 3.57 -43.76
N ASN A 48 -20.81 3.81 -44.74
CA ASN A 48 -19.35 3.71 -44.64
C ASN A 48 -18.71 4.99 -45.17
N CYS A 49 -17.45 5.23 -44.83
CA CYS A 49 -16.69 6.40 -45.29
C CYS A 49 -16.23 6.34 -46.76
N GLU A 50 -16.75 5.42 -47.58
CA GLU A 50 -16.32 5.17 -48.98
C GLU A 50 -17.08 6.02 -50.02
N SER A 51 -17.60 7.18 -49.62
CA SER A 51 -18.28 8.10 -50.54
C SER A 51 -17.26 8.80 -51.44
N ASN A 52 -17.49 8.78 -52.75
CA ASN A 52 -16.67 9.45 -53.77
C ASN A 52 -16.77 11.01 -53.73
N GLY A 53 -17.21 11.58 -52.60
CA GLY A 53 -17.34 13.02 -52.39
C GLY A 53 -18.58 13.66 -53.03
N SER A 54 -19.37 12.93 -53.80
CA SER A 54 -20.59 13.41 -54.45
C SER A 54 -21.85 12.86 -53.76
N LEU A 55 -22.25 13.47 -52.64
CA LEU A 55 -23.56 13.22 -52.03
C LEU A 55 -24.60 14.17 -52.62
N SER A 56 -25.84 13.71 -52.79
CA SER A 56 -26.93 14.57 -53.24
C SER A 56 -27.34 15.56 -52.14
N ASP A 57 -27.89 16.72 -52.53
CA ASP A 57 -28.38 17.72 -51.58
C ASP A 57 -29.44 17.15 -50.62
N THR A 58 -30.25 16.19 -51.08
CA THR A 58 -31.23 15.49 -50.25
C THR A 58 -30.55 14.67 -49.15
N VAL A 59 -29.51 13.91 -49.48
CA VAL A 59 -28.73 13.14 -48.50
C VAL A 59 -28.01 14.08 -47.53
N LEU A 60 -27.43 15.18 -48.02
CA LEU A 60 -26.75 16.17 -47.18
C LEU A 60 -27.72 16.87 -46.22
N SER A 61 -28.90 17.26 -46.70
CA SER A 61 -29.93 17.87 -45.88
C SER A 61 -30.45 16.91 -44.82
N PHE A 62 -30.62 15.63 -45.17
CA PHE A 62 -31.03 14.58 -44.23
C PHE A 62 -29.99 14.37 -43.12
N LEU A 63 -28.71 14.20 -43.47
CA LEU A 63 -27.63 14.01 -42.48
C LEU A 63 -27.44 15.21 -41.56
N ARG A 64 -27.75 16.43 -42.03
CA ARG A 64 -27.72 17.64 -41.18
C ARG A 64 -28.87 17.67 -40.16
N SER A 65 -30.03 17.12 -40.50
CA SER A 65 -31.20 17.12 -39.61
C SER A 65 -31.31 15.86 -38.75
N HIS A 66 -30.68 14.75 -39.14
CA HIS A 66 -30.77 13.45 -38.46
C HIS A 66 -29.39 12.97 -38.01
N VAL A 67 -28.90 13.54 -36.90
CA VAL A 67 -27.57 13.23 -36.34
C VAL A 67 -27.59 12.21 -35.20
N LEU A 68 -28.78 11.89 -34.67
CA LEU A 68 -28.95 10.99 -33.53
C LEU A 68 -29.40 9.60 -34.00
N MET A 69 -28.75 8.55 -33.52
CA MET A 69 -29.15 7.17 -33.78
C MET A 69 -30.22 6.68 -32.79
N ASN A 70 -31.03 5.73 -33.24
CA ASN A 70 -32.00 5.02 -32.41
C ASN A 70 -31.37 3.79 -31.76
N GLY A 71 -30.77 4.01 -30.60
CA GLY A 71 -30.26 2.95 -29.75
C GLY A 71 -29.33 3.48 -28.66
N ASN A 72 -29.03 2.63 -27.68
CA ASN A 72 -28.10 2.92 -26.59
C ASN A 72 -26.92 1.97 -26.68
N ILE A 73 -25.71 2.49 -26.46
CA ILE A 73 -24.51 1.68 -26.33
C ILE A 73 -24.31 1.39 -24.84
N TYR A 74 -24.29 0.11 -24.47
CA TYR A 74 -24.13 -0.32 -23.09
C TYR A 74 -22.67 -0.66 -22.78
N SER A 75 -22.24 -0.43 -21.53
CA SER A 75 -20.90 -0.78 -21.06
C SER A 75 -20.75 -2.30 -20.94
N SER A 76 -19.55 -2.80 -21.21
CA SER A 76 -19.13 -4.18 -20.99
C SER A 76 -17.94 -4.20 -20.02
N PRO A 77 -18.14 -4.52 -18.72
CA PRO A 77 -19.36 -5.07 -18.12
C PRO A 77 -20.44 -4.03 -17.79
N PRO A 78 -21.67 -4.50 -17.43
CA PRO A 78 -22.75 -3.66 -16.94
C PRO A 78 -22.30 -2.68 -15.85
N LEU A 79 -22.94 -1.52 -15.78
CA LEU A 79 -22.58 -0.42 -14.87
C LEU A 79 -22.50 -0.84 -13.39
N GLU A 80 -23.29 -1.83 -12.97
CA GLU A 80 -23.31 -2.41 -11.62
C GLU A 80 -22.00 -3.15 -11.23
N ILE A 81 -21.19 -3.48 -12.25
CA ILE A 81 -19.90 -4.17 -12.16
C ILE A 81 -18.74 -3.18 -12.39
N ALA A 82 -19.05 -1.94 -12.81
CA ALA A 82 -18.06 -0.88 -12.98
C ALA A 82 -17.41 -0.48 -11.65
N PHE A 83 -16.19 0.06 -11.71
CA PHE A 83 -15.53 0.58 -10.52
C PHE A 83 -16.20 1.89 -10.11
N GLN A 84 -16.92 1.86 -8.99
CA GLN A 84 -17.50 3.04 -8.39
C GLN A 84 -16.59 3.53 -7.27
N ILE A 85 -16.18 4.79 -7.36
CA ILE A 85 -15.46 5.44 -6.26
C ILE A 85 -16.31 6.58 -5.74
N SER A 86 -16.79 6.41 -4.50
CA SER A 86 -17.54 7.43 -3.79
C SER A 86 -16.61 8.54 -3.30
N ASN A 87 -17.08 9.78 -3.36
CA ASN A 87 -16.39 10.99 -2.93
C ASN A 87 -15.08 11.27 -3.68
N ILE A 88 -14.92 10.72 -4.89
CA ILE A 88 -13.73 10.89 -5.73
C ILE A 88 -14.18 11.27 -7.14
N ILE A 89 -13.55 12.32 -7.69
CA ILE A 89 -13.79 12.81 -9.05
C ILE A 89 -12.59 12.41 -9.92
N ILE A 90 -12.81 11.47 -10.84
CA ILE A 90 -11.84 11.05 -11.84
C ILE A 90 -11.87 12.05 -13.01
N THR A 91 -10.70 12.55 -13.41
CA THR A 91 -10.57 13.54 -14.49
C THR A 91 -9.99 12.94 -15.76
N ARG A 92 -9.09 11.95 -15.64
CA ARG A 92 -8.38 11.34 -16.77
C ARG A 92 -8.18 9.85 -16.55
N ILE A 93 -8.16 9.10 -17.64
CA ILE A 93 -7.83 7.68 -17.63
C ILE A 93 -6.85 7.39 -18.77
N VAL A 94 -5.91 6.48 -18.51
CA VAL A 94 -5.11 5.82 -19.55
C VAL A 94 -5.07 4.32 -19.25
N THR A 95 -4.96 3.51 -20.30
CA THR A 95 -5.01 2.05 -20.17
C THR A 95 -3.74 1.39 -20.70
N ASP A 96 -3.43 0.24 -20.12
CA ASP A 96 -2.44 -0.70 -20.63
C ASP A 96 -3.10 -2.07 -20.71
N SER A 97 -2.52 -2.95 -21.52
CA SER A 97 -3.04 -4.30 -21.62
C SER A 97 -1.95 -5.33 -21.79
N ILE A 98 -2.14 -6.48 -21.14
CA ILE A 98 -1.20 -7.59 -21.16
C ILE A 98 -1.90 -8.80 -21.76
N ASN A 99 -1.38 -9.26 -22.89
CA ASN A 99 -1.88 -10.46 -23.56
C ASN A 99 -1.34 -11.71 -22.84
N TYR A 100 -2.25 -12.52 -22.28
CA TYR A 100 -1.87 -13.74 -21.58
C TYR A 100 -2.01 -14.98 -22.46
N ASN A 101 -3.12 -15.09 -23.19
CA ASN A 101 -3.38 -16.12 -24.18
C ASN A 101 -4.25 -15.53 -25.31
N ASN A 102 -4.57 -16.32 -26.34
CA ASN A 102 -5.24 -15.82 -27.55
C ASN A 102 -6.62 -15.17 -27.28
N ASP A 103 -7.27 -15.43 -26.14
CA ASP A 103 -8.62 -14.95 -25.83
C ASP A 103 -8.74 -14.14 -24.51
N ASN A 104 -7.69 -14.09 -23.68
CA ASN A 104 -7.71 -13.38 -22.40
C ASN A 104 -6.64 -12.28 -22.37
N GLN A 105 -7.15 -11.06 -22.20
CA GLN A 105 -6.38 -9.84 -22.03
C GLN A 105 -6.63 -9.32 -20.61
N ILE A 106 -5.55 -8.97 -19.93
CA ILE A 106 -5.60 -8.27 -18.65
C ILE A 106 -5.53 -6.78 -18.95
N THR A 107 -6.44 -6.01 -18.37
CA THR A 107 -6.49 -4.55 -18.54
C THR A 107 -6.02 -3.87 -17.27
N LEU A 108 -5.08 -2.95 -17.40
CA LEU A 108 -4.67 -2.02 -16.34
C LEU A 108 -5.23 -0.64 -16.67
N ILE A 109 -5.85 0.03 -15.70
CA ILE A 109 -6.34 1.40 -15.85
C ILE A 109 -5.63 2.28 -14.83
N TYR A 110 -5.09 3.40 -15.31
CA TYR A 110 -4.54 4.45 -14.48
C TYR A 110 -5.51 5.63 -14.50
N ALA A 111 -6.13 5.93 -13.35
CA ALA A 111 -7.18 6.94 -13.24
C ALA A 111 -6.71 8.11 -12.38
N GLY A 112 -6.52 9.28 -13.00
CA GLY A 112 -6.16 10.52 -12.34
C GLY A 112 -7.37 11.25 -11.77
N THR A 113 -7.21 11.93 -10.64
CA THR A 113 -8.31 12.60 -9.93
C THR A 113 -8.16 14.11 -9.87
N GLN A 114 -9.26 14.77 -9.50
CA GLN A 114 -9.29 16.22 -9.23
C GLN A 114 -8.45 16.61 -8.01
N ASP A 115 -8.13 15.68 -7.11
CA ASP A 115 -7.35 15.93 -5.90
C ASP A 115 -5.87 15.56 -6.04
N GLY A 116 -5.40 15.26 -7.27
CA GLY A 116 -3.99 14.93 -7.51
C GLY A 116 -3.59 13.52 -7.11
N GLN A 117 -4.55 12.60 -7.07
CA GLN A 117 -4.30 11.18 -6.90
C GLN A 117 -4.34 10.47 -8.25
N VAL A 118 -3.60 9.38 -8.36
CA VAL A 118 -3.65 8.45 -9.50
C VAL A 118 -3.90 7.06 -8.95
N PHE A 119 -4.99 6.41 -9.36
CA PHE A 119 -5.30 5.03 -9.01
C PHE A 119 -4.79 4.06 -10.06
N LYS A 120 -4.25 2.92 -9.63
CA LYS A 120 -3.98 1.76 -10.49
C LYS A 120 -5.07 0.71 -10.28
N LEU A 121 -5.83 0.43 -11.33
CA LEU A 121 -6.91 -0.55 -11.32
C LEU A 121 -6.57 -1.72 -12.24
N LEU A 122 -7.04 -2.90 -11.87
CA LEU A 122 -6.86 -4.15 -12.60
C LEU A 122 -8.21 -4.74 -12.98
N GLN A 123 -8.35 -5.16 -14.22
CA GLN A 123 -9.39 -6.07 -14.66
C GLN A 123 -8.72 -7.35 -15.20
N LYS A 124 -8.93 -8.46 -14.50
CA LYS A 124 -8.27 -9.74 -14.82
C LYS A 124 -8.80 -10.35 -16.12
N LYS A 125 -10.10 -10.18 -16.37
CA LYS A 125 -10.75 -10.56 -17.63
C LYS A 125 -11.78 -9.51 -18.02
N LYS A 126 -11.93 -9.31 -19.33
CA LYS A 126 -12.98 -8.45 -19.87
C LYS A 126 -14.35 -8.82 -19.28
N GLY A 127 -15.07 -7.83 -18.77
CA GLY A 127 -16.37 -8.04 -18.14
C GLY A 127 -16.31 -8.32 -16.62
N GLU A 128 -15.13 -8.45 -16.01
CA GLU A 128 -15.01 -8.54 -14.55
C GLU A 128 -14.93 -7.16 -13.89
N LYS A 129 -15.21 -7.12 -12.58
CA LYS A 129 -15.04 -5.92 -11.75
C LYS A 129 -13.58 -5.50 -11.73
N PHE A 130 -13.35 -4.20 -11.73
CA PHE A 130 -12.02 -3.67 -11.47
C PHE A 130 -11.63 -3.82 -10.00
N ILE A 131 -10.36 -4.11 -9.77
CA ILE A 131 -9.74 -4.24 -8.45
C ILE A 131 -8.76 -3.07 -8.31
N LEU A 132 -8.85 -2.32 -7.21
CA LEU A 132 -7.85 -1.32 -6.87
C LEU A 132 -6.57 -2.02 -6.40
N LEU A 133 -5.46 -1.77 -7.09
CA LEU A 133 -4.15 -2.32 -6.71
C LEU A 133 -3.40 -1.35 -5.80
N THR A 134 -3.29 -0.09 -6.21
CA THR A 134 -2.55 0.93 -5.46
C THR A 134 -2.93 2.34 -5.91
N SER A 135 -2.41 3.36 -5.22
CA SER A 135 -2.55 4.76 -5.58
C SER A 135 -1.27 5.56 -5.39
N TRP A 136 -1.18 6.68 -6.09
CA TRP A 136 -0.11 7.67 -5.97
C TRP A 136 -0.71 9.04 -5.69
N ILE A 137 -0.10 9.79 -4.80
CA ILE A 137 -0.38 11.21 -4.61
C ILE A 137 0.77 11.97 -5.27
N LEU A 138 0.46 12.86 -6.22
CA LEU A 138 1.50 13.51 -7.04
C LEU A 138 2.31 14.52 -6.24
N ASP A 139 1.67 15.24 -5.32
CA ASP A 139 2.30 16.29 -4.52
C ASP A 139 1.91 16.13 -3.05
N GLU A 140 2.53 15.16 -2.37
CA GLU A 140 2.28 14.89 -0.94
C GLU A 140 2.68 16.06 -0.02
N ASN A 141 3.55 16.95 -0.50
CA ASN A 141 4.10 18.05 0.29
C ASN A 141 3.29 19.35 0.15
N ASN A 142 2.41 19.42 -0.85
CA ASN A 142 1.59 20.59 -1.10
C ASN A 142 0.18 20.38 -0.55
N ASN A 143 -0.25 21.28 0.32
CA ASN A 143 -1.58 21.24 0.91
C ASN A 143 -2.69 21.65 -0.08
N GLU A 144 -2.33 22.13 -1.27
CA GLU A 144 -3.28 22.47 -2.33
C GLU A 144 -3.64 21.27 -3.19
N LYS A 145 -4.90 21.20 -3.61
CA LYS A 145 -5.36 20.22 -4.59
C LYS A 145 -4.58 20.42 -5.88
N SER A 146 -4.04 19.32 -6.43
CA SER A 146 -3.30 19.32 -7.68
C SER A 146 -4.04 18.52 -8.76
N PRO A 147 -5.13 19.05 -9.36
CA PRO A 147 -5.96 18.30 -10.30
C PRO A 147 -5.16 17.72 -11.46
N VAL A 148 -5.38 16.44 -11.76
CA VAL A 148 -4.80 15.81 -12.93
C VAL A 148 -5.46 16.37 -14.19
N ARG A 149 -4.67 17.03 -15.05
CA ARG A 149 -5.12 17.67 -16.29
C ARG A 149 -4.91 16.80 -17.52
N ASN A 150 -3.83 16.03 -17.55
CA ASN A 150 -3.56 15.08 -18.63
C ASN A 150 -2.69 13.92 -18.15
N MET A 151 -2.80 12.78 -18.84
CA MET A 151 -2.05 11.55 -18.56
C MET A 151 -1.64 10.88 -19.86
N VAL A 152 -0.40 10.38 -19.92
CA VAL A 152 0.11 9.60 -21.05
C VAL A 152 0.97 8.44 -20.51
N LEU A 153 0.69 7.23 -20.98
CA LEU A 153 1.49 6.05 -20.64
C LEU A 153 2.43 5.70 -21.80
N ALA A 154 3.73 5.72 -21.54
CA ALA A 154 4.71 5.07 -22.42
C ALA A 154 4.72 3.57 -22.10
N GLN A 155 4.00 2.79 -22.91
CA GLN A 155 3.79 1.36 -22.67
C GLN A 155 5.07 0.54 -22.71
N ASP A 156 6.03 0.89 -23.58
CA ASP A 156 7.30 0.15 -23.73
C ASP A 156 8.19 0.29 -22.51
N THR A 157 8.30 1.50 -21.96
CA THR A 157 9.14 1.79 -20.80
C THR A 157 8.39 1.71 -19.47
N LYS A 158 7.08 1.41 -19.51
CA LYS A 158 6.17 1.41 -18.36
C LYS A 158 6.29 2.69 -17.51
N GLN A 159 6.36 3.84 -18.19
CA GLN A 159 6.42 5.17 -17.56
C GLN A 159 5.11 5.92 -17.75
N LEU A 160 4.55 6.41 -16.66
CA LEU A 160 3.35 7.23 -16.67
C LEU A 160 3.75 8.71 -16.49
N TYR A 161 3.31 9.53 -17.42
CA TYR A 161 3.47 10.98 -17.39
C TYR A 161 2.13 11.61 -16.99
N VAL A 162 2.13 12.43 -15.96
CA VAL A 162 0.93 13.06 -15.42
C VAL A 162 1.17 14.56 -15.31
N SER A 163 0.27 15.36 -15.86
CA SER A 163 0.37 16.82 -15.80
C SER A 163 -0.73 17.41 -14.92
N THR A 164 -0.35 18.40 -14.13
CA THR A 164 -1.24 19.27 -13.36
C THR A 164 -1.14 20.69 -13.91
N ASP A 165 -1.76 21.66 -13.24
CA ASP A 165 -1.63 23.08 -13.64
C ASP A 165 -0.22 23.64 -13.40
N VAL A 166 0.59 22.98 -12.56
CA VAL A 166 1.87 23.52 -12.07
C VAL A 166 3.08 22.68 -12.45
N ALA A 167 2.91 21.37 -12.70
CA ALA A 167 4.03 20.47 -12.93
C ALA A 167 3.66 19.26 -13.81
N VAL A 168 4.70 18.60 -14.30
CA VAL A 168 4.62 17.28 -14.95
C VAL A 168 5.40 16.29 -14.11
N TYR A 169 4.74 15.21 -13.72
CA TYR A 169 5.28 14.11 -12.95
C TYR A 169 5.54 12.93 -13.87
N GLN A 170 6.66 12.25 -13.65
CA GLN A 170 6.99 11.00 -14.32
C GLN A 170 7.26 9.94 -13.25
N PHE A 171 6.64 8.78 -13.39
CA PHE A 171 6.96 7.64 -12.55
C PHE A 171 6.69 6.30 -13.24
N SER A 172 7.43 5.28 -12.79
CA SER A 172 7.26 3.89 -13.22
C SER A 172 5.93 3.33 -12.70
N VAL A 173 5.18 2.62 -13.54
CA VAL A 173 3.94 1.93 -13.10
C VAL A 173 4.18 0.58 -12.43
N ASN A 174 5.40 0.07 -12.53
CA ASN A 174 5.95 -1.11 -11.88
C ASN A 174 6.76 -0.70 -10.63
N GLN A 175 6.06 -0.30 -9.57
CA GLN A 175 6.63 -0.01 -8.26
C GLN A 175 6.34 -1.15 -7.28
N CYS A 176 6.78 -2.35 -7.64
CA CYS A 176 6.45 -3.57 -6.90
C CYS A 176 7.01 -3.55 -5.48
N ASN A 177 8.11 -2.84 -5.24
CA ASN A 177 8.69 -2.64 -3.91
C ASN A 177 7.74 -1.97 -2.89
N ARG A 178 6.64 -1.34 -3.34
CA ARG A 178 5.61 -0.79 -2.46
C ARG A 178 4.72 -1.86 -1.83
N TYR A 179 4.58 -3.01 -2.48
CA TYR A 179 3.84 -4.15 -1.93
C TYR A 179 4.73 -4.91 -0.95
N MET A 180 4.27 -5.01 0.29
CA MET A 180 4.98 -5.77 1.33
C MET A 180 4.40 -7.18 1.48
N LEU A 181 3.10 -7.34 1.23
CA LEU A 181 2.44 -8.63 1.33
C LEU A 181 2.57 -9.39 0.01
N CYS A 182 2.81 -10.69 0.11
CA CYS A 182 2.85 -11.60 -1.02
C CYS A 182 1.54 -11.56 -1.80
N VAL A 183 0.41 -11.52 -1.08
CA VAL A 183 -0.92 -11.46 -1.69
C VAL A 183 -1.11 -10.16 -2.47
N GLU A 184 -0.68 -9.01 -1.96
CA GLU A 184 -0.74 -7.74 -2.70
C GLU A 184 0.16 -7.77 -3.94
N CYS A 185 1.39 -8.27 -3.77
CA CYS A 185 2.38 -8.36 -4.83
C CYS A 185 1.90 -9.21 -6.00
N GLU A 186 1.40 -10.41 -5.73
CA GLU A 186 0.96 -11.36 -6.76
C GLU A 186 -0.44 -11.03 -7.32
N HIS A 187 -1.12 -10.00 -6.81
CA HIS A 187 -2.30 -9.43 -7.45
C HIS A 187 -1.94 -8.47 -8.59
N ASP A 188 -0.75 -7.86 -8.59
CA ASP A 188 -0.31 -6.96 -9.64
C ASP A 188 0.43 -7.74 -10.74
N PRO A 189 -0.08 -7.77 -11.99
CA PRO A 189 0.53 -8.56 -13.07
C PRO A 189 1.92 -8.05 -13.50
N LEU A 190 2.34 -6.87 -13.05
CA LEU A 190 3.68 -6.33 -13.28
C LEU A 190 4.68 -6.75 -12.18
N CYS A 191 4.22 -7.50 -11.18
CA CYS A 191 4.97 -7.83 -9.98
C CYS A 191 5.00 -9.34 -9.68
N HIS A 192 6.02 -9.74 -8.95
CA HIS A 192 6.20 -11.11 -8.46
C HIS A 192 6.88 -11.08 -7.09
N TYR A 193 6.41 -11.93 -6.18
CA TYR A 193 6.97 -12.07 -4.84
C TYR A 193 8.09 -13.10 -4.80
N ASP A 194 9.32 -12.65 -4.55
CA ASP A 194 10.45 -13.53 -4.33
C ASP A 194 10.45 -14.05 -2.89
N VAL A 195 10.24 -15.36 -2.75
CA VAL A 195 10.15 -16.06 -1.46
C VAL A 195 11.51 -16.14 -0.76
N GLN A 196 12.61 -16.20 -1.50
CA GLN A 196 13.95 -16.27 -0.91
C GLN A 196 14.37 -14.91 -0.36
N LEU A 197 14.03 -13.84 -1.08
CA LEU A 197 14.33 -12.47 -0.70
C LEU A 197 13.25 -11.84 0.18
N ASN A 198 12.11 -12.51 0.36
CA ASN A 198 10.93 -12.04 1.10
C ASN A 198 10.51 -10.61 0.71
N ARG A 199 10.45 -10.35 -0.60
CA ARG A 199 10.10 -9.03 -1.13
C ARG A 199 9.44 -9.13 -2.49
N CYS A 200 8.65 -8.12 -2.79
CA CYS A 200 8.03 -7.96 -4.10
C CYS A 200 9.00 -7.30 -5.09
N LEU A 201 9.08 -7.86 -6.29
CA LEU A 201 9.99 -7.46 -7.36
C LEU A 201 9.24 -7.18 -8.65
N ASN A 202 9.82 -6.33 -9.48
CA ASN A 202 9.34 -6.10 -10.84
C ASN A 202 9.53 -7.36 -11.68
N VAL A 203 8.51 -7.70 -12.45
CA VAL A 203 8.55 -8.78 -13.42
C VAL A 203 9.38 -8.34 -14.62
N ASP A 204 10.31 -9.19 -15.05
CA ASP A 204 10.97 -9.07 -16.35
C ASP A 204 10.15 -9.73 -17.45
N GLU A 205 10.47 -9.46 -18.72
CA GLU A 205 9.73 -10.01 -19.86
C GLU A 205 9.66 -11.56 -19.84
N ASN A 206 10.66 -12.22 -19.24
CA ASN A 206 10.73 -13.67 -19.15
C ASN A 206 9.77 -14.26 -18.09
N ASN A 207 9.53 -13.54 -16.98
CA ASN A 207 8.69 -14.03 -15.87
C ASN A 207 7.23 -13.58 -15.97
N GLN A 208 6.84 -12.82 -17.00
CA GLN A 208 5.47 -12.32 -17.16
C GLN A 208 4.40 -13.42 -17.21
N LYS A 209 4.69 -14.54 -17.87
CA LYS A 209 3.77 -15.69 -17.89
C LYS A 209 3.57 -16.31 -16.51
N LEU A 210 4.63 -16.38 -15.69
CA LEU A 210 4.58 -16.93 -14.34
C LEU A 210 3.81 -16.01 -13.39
N ALA A 211 4.03 -14.70 -13.48
CA ALA A 211 3.29 -13.71 -12.70
C ALA A 211 1.79 -13.76 -13.02
N ILE A 212 1.42 -13.79 -14.31
CA ILE A 212 0.01 -13.88 -14.71
C ILE A 212 -0.64 -15.20 -14.24
N ALA A 213 0.09 -16.32 -14.30
CA ALA A 213 -0.41 -17.60 -13.82
C ALA A 213 -0.71 -17.61 -12.30
N ARG A 214 -0.16 -16.66 -11.53
CA ARG A 214 -0.29 -16.56 -10.08
C ARG A 214 -1.29 -15.49 -9.59
N LEU A 215 -2.07 -14.89 -10.48
CA LEU A 215 -3.14 -13.93 -10.14
C LEU A 215 -4.30 -14.51 -9.27
N GLN A 216 -4.18 -15.75 -8.78
CA GLN A 216 -4.94 -16.32 -7.66
C GLN A 216 -3.99 -16.65 -6.48
N PRO A 217 -3.50 -15.62 -5.76
CA PRO A 217 -2.26 -15.73 -5.00
C PRO A 217 -2.40 -16.38 -3.62
N GLU A 218 -3.60 -16.40 -3.05
CA GLU A 218 -3.83 -16.73 -1.63
C GLU A 218 -3.29 -18.12 -1.24
N SER A 219 -3.59 -19.13 -2.06
CA SER A 219 -3.17 -20.51 -1.78
C SER A 219 -1.66 -20.71 -1.95
N TRP A 220 -1.05 -19.99 -2.90
CA TRP A 220 0.38 -20.07 -3.17
C TRP A 220 1.17 -19.30 -2.11
N CYS A 221 0.79 -18.05 -1.81
CA CYS A 221 1.44 -17.23 -0.79
C CYS A 221 1.42 -17.89 0.59
N LYS A 222 0.28 -18.47 0.99
CA LYS A 222 0.17 -19.17 2.28
C LYS A 222 1.11 -20.37 2.38
N LYS A 223 1.38 -21.07 1.27
CA LYS A 223 2.28 -22.23 1.24
C LYS A 223 3.75 -21.81 1.13
N SER A 224 4.02 -20.79 0.33
CA SER A 224 5.37 -20.35 -0.02
C SER A 224 5.99 -19.44 1.05
N VAL A 225 5.19 -18.55 1.65
CA VAL A 225 5.67 -17.55 2.62
C VAL A 225 5.37 -18.01 4.03
N GLN A 226 6.27 -18.83 4.57
CA GLN A 226 6.15 -19.37 5.92
C GLN A 226 7.11 -18.73 6.93
N ARG A 227 8.06 -17.92 6.45
CA ARG A 227 9.10 -17.31 7.28
C ARG A 227 8.98 -15.79 7.23
N PRO A 228 9.22 -15.10 8.36
CA PRO A 228 9.25 -13.65 8.40
C PRO A 228 10.41 -13.10 7.55
N SER A 229 10.25 -11.89 7.03
CA SER A 229 11.28 -11.21 6.24
C SER A 229 12.51 -10.85 7.08
N LYS A 230 12.31 -10.59 8.37
CA LYS A 230 13.35 -10.24 9.33
C LYS A 230 13.21 -11.08 10.60
N ILE A 231 14.33 -11.63 11.09
CA ILE A 231 14.42 -12.31 12.39
C ILE A 231 15.48 -11.59 13.22
N LEU A 232 15.08 -11.06 14.37
CA LEU A 232 15.94 -10.27 15.25
C LEU A 232 16.11 -10.98 16.59
N GLN A 233 17.34 -11.11 17.05
CA GLN A 233 17.68 -11.68 18.35
C GLN A 233 17.94 -10.53 19.33
N LEU A 234 17.21 -10.48 20.44
CA LEU A 234 17.30 -9.40 21.42
C LEU A 234 17.52 -9.97 22.82
N THR A 235 18.64 -9.60 23.43
CA THR A 235 18.87 -9.84 24.86
C THR A 235 18.47 -8.60 25.66
N ARG A 236 17.70 -8.79 26.73
CA ARG A 236 17.14 -7.69 27.55
C ARG A 236 17.34 -7.95 29.04
N LYS A 237 17.49 -6.88 29.82
CA LYS A 237 17.65 -7.01 31.28
C LYS A 237 16.29 -7.30 31.92
N LYS A 238 16.29 -8.04 33.03
CA LYS A 238 15.06 -8.25 33.80
C LYS A 238 14.56 -6.91 34.35
N GLY A 239 13.25 -6.68 34.24
CA GLY A 239 12.57 -5.42 34.58
C GLY A 239 12.52 -4.38 33.45
N GLU A 240 13.30 -4.56 32.37
CA GLU A 240 13.33 -3.61 31.25
C GLU A 240 11.99 -3.59 30.49
N THR A 241 11.68 -2.45 29.88
CA THR A 241 10.56 -2.33 28.94
C THR A 241 11.09 -2.45 27.52
N VAL A 242 10.51 -3.33 26.73
CA VAL A 242 10.97 -3.63 25.37
C VAL A 242 9.93 -3.17 24.37
N TRP A 243 10.37 -2.45 23.33
CA TRP A 243 9.53 -2.02 22.22
C TRP A 243 9.89 -2.80 20.96
N LEU A 244 8.90 -3.46 20.36
CA LEU A 244 9.03 -4.30 19.16
C LEU A 244 8.20 -3.69 18.03
N GLN A 245 8.88 -3.31 16.96
CA GLN A 245 8.26 -2.65 15.80
C GLN A 245 7.78 -3.68 14.78
N CYS A 246 6.57 -3.48 14.25
CA CYS A 246 6.13 -4.15 13.03
C CYS A 246 6.18 -3.14 11.88
N ASP A 247 7.26 -3.21 11.09
CA ASP A 247 7.55 -2.26 10.01
C ASP A 247 6.66 -2.52 8.79
N VAL A 248 5.52 -1.83 8.75
CA VAL A 248 4.50 -1.96 7.70
C VAL A 248 3.95 -0.58 7.27
N ASN A 249 3.59 -0.47 5.99
CA ASN A 249 2.76 0.60 5.42
C ASN A 249 1.53 0.91 6.29
N GLU A 250 1.17 2.19 6.34
CA GLU A 250 0.15 2.72 7.25
C GLU A 250 -1.23 2.05 7.10
N HIS A 251 -1.67 1.80 5.86
CA HIS A 251 -2.96 1.17 5.57
C HIS A 251 -3.07 -0.28 6.08
N LEU A 252 -1.95 -0.93 6.42
CA LEU A 252 -1.93 -2.30 6.93
C LEU A 252 -1.84 -2.37 8.46
N ARG A 253 -1.58 -1.25 9.15
CA ARG A 253 -1.34 -1.23 10.59
C ARG A 253 -2.52 -1.80 11.39
N SER A 254 -3.75 -1.51 10.98
CA SER A 254 -4.96 -2.01 11.65
C SER A 254 -5.13 -3.53 11.57
N SER A 255 -4.40 -4.20 10.67
CA SER A 255 -4.46 -5.64 10.42
C SER A 255 -3.31 -6.40 11.10
N ILE A 256 -2.49 -5.73 11.90
CA ILE A 256 -1.38 -6.35 12.64
C ILE A 256 -1.94 -7.26 13.73
N GLU A 257 -1.44 -8.50 13.76
CA GLU A 257 -1.63 -9.45 14.85
C GLU A 257 -0.28 -9.88 15.43
N TRP A 258 -0.11 -9.75 16.74
CA TRP A 258 1.08 -10.24 17.42
C TRP A 258 0.84 -11.62 18.02
N ARG A 259 1.81 -12.53 17.81
CA ARG A 259 1.80 -13.86 18.40
C ARG A 259 3.06 -14.10 19.21
N TRP A 260 2.89 -14.53 20.46
CA TRP A 260 3.98 -14.96 21.35
C TRP A 260 3.98 -16.48 21.46
N ASN A 261 5.08 -17.11 21.04
CA ASN A 261 5.25 -18.56 20.96
C ASN A 261 4.08 -19.24 20.21
N GLY A 262 3.60 -18.58 19.15
CA GLY A 262 2.50 -19.06 18.29
C GLY A 262 1.08 -18.75 18.79
N ARG A 263 0.91 -18.24 20.01
CA ARG A 263 -0.41 -17.84 20.55
C ARG A 263 -0.64 -16.35 20.39
N ASN A 264 -1.86 -15.93 20.04
CA ASN A 264 -2.18 -14.51 19.96
C ASN A 264 -2.01 -13.88 21.35
N ILE A 265 -1.30 -12.75 21.43
CA ILE A 265 -1.05 -12.07 22.70
C ILE A 265 -2.32 -11.53 23.35
N GLN A 266 -3.35 -11.20 22.55
CA GLN A 266 -4.65 -10.71 23.04
C GLN A 266 -5.45 -11.81 23.76
N ASP A 267 -5.19 -13.08 23.43
CA ASP A 267 -5.79 -14.23 24.11
C ASP A 267 -5.11 -14.55 25.45
N THR A 268 -4.02 -13.86 25.78
CA THR A 268 -3.25 -14.13 26.98
C THR A 268 -3.71 -13.26 28.15
N LEU A 269 -3.75 -13.85 29.35
CA LEU A 269 -4.13 -13.14 30.59
C LEU A 269 -2.98 -12.26 31.15
N PHE A 270 -1.92 -12.01 30.38
CA PHE A 270 -0.74 -11.29 30.85
C PHE A 270 -0.91 -9.78 30.64
N ASN A 271 -0.93 -9.02 31.74
CA ASN A 271 -0.93 -7.54 31.72
C ASN A 271 0.42 -6.92 31.32
N ASN A 272 1.37 -7.72 30.84
CA ASN A 272 2.71 -7.28 30.46
C ASN A 272 2.81 -6.79 29.01
N PHE A 273 1.75 -6.95 28.21
CA PHE A 273 1.73 -6.55 26.80
C PHE A 273 0.86 -5.32 26.60
N LEU A 274 1.40 -4.33 25.91
CA LEU A 274 0.69 -3.11 25.50
C LEU A 274 0.88 -2.91 24.00
N LEU A 275 -0.16 -2.43 23.32
CA LEU A 275 -0.10 -2.07 21.91
C LEU A 275 -0.12 -0.54 21.77
N THR A 276 0.76 -0.03 20.93
CA THR A 276 0.75 1.39 20.54
C THR A 276 -0.41 1.68 19.57
N LYS A 277 -0.65 2.96 19.26
CA LYS A 277 -1.61 3.34 18.21
C LYS A 277 -1.25 2.76 16.84
N GLU A 278 0.03 2.56 16.59
CA GLU A 278 0.57 1.95 15.36
C GLU A 278 0.60 0.42 15.42
N GLN A 279 0.02 -0.18 16.47
CA GLN A 279 0.01 -1.63 16.72
C GLN A 279 1.40 -2.26 16.91
N ASN A 280 2.42 -1.45 17.22
CA ASN A 280 3.71 -1.94 17.73
C ASN A 280 3.53 -2.50 19.16
N LEU A 281 4.30 -3.53 19.51
CA LEU A 281 4.20 -4.24 20.79
C LEU A 281 5.20 -3.68 21.80
N ILE A 282 4.69 -3.34 22.99
CA ILE A 282 5.47 -2.98 24.17
C ILE A 282 5.33 -4.10 25.19
N ILE A 283 6.46 -4.61 25.67
CA ILE A 283 6.55 -5.61 26.74
C ILE A 283 7.10 -4.91 27.98
N ILE A 284 6.29 -4.81 29.03
CA ILE A 284 6.70 -4.21 30.31
C ILE A 284 7.21 -5.27 31.28
N ASN A 285 8.17 -4.88 32.13
CA ASN A 285 8.73 -5.71 33.19
C ASN A 285 9.24 -7.07 32.66
N MET A 286 10.19 -7.01 31.72
CA MET A 286 10.77 -8.18 31.06
C MET A 286 11.30 -9.19 32.09
N ASN A 287 11.06 -10.49 31.87
CA ASN A 287 11.50 -11.56 32.76
C ASN A 287 11.58 -12.90 32.02
N ILE A 288 12.12 -13.91 32.69
CA ILE A 288 12.37 -15.23 32.09
C ILE A 288 11.09 -15.89 31.56
N SER A 289 9.93 -15.70 32.20
CA SER A 289 8.67 -16.27 31.71
C SER A 289 8.11 -15.58 30.48
N LEU A 290 8.62 -14.38 30.14
CA LEU A 290 8.30 -13.65 28.91
C LEU A 290 9.32 -13.92 27.80
N ASN A 291 10.32 -14.78 28.02
CA ASN A 291 11.23 -15.18 26.95
C ASN A 291 10.47 -15.91 25.84
N GLY A 292 11.00 -15.84 24.62
CA GLY A 292 10.51 -16.58 23.48
C GLY A 292 10.37 -15.76 22.23
N GLN A 293 9.60 -16.29 21.28
CA GLN A 293 9.45 -15.73 19.95
C GLN A 293 8.19 -14.87 19.87
N TYR A 294 8.36 -13.62 19.47
CA TYR A 294 7.31 -12.65 19.22
C TYR A 294 7.27 -12.33 17.73
N THR A 295 6.20 -12.72 17.05
CA THR A 295 6.08 -12.55 15.60
C THR A 295 4.87 -11.69 15.28
N CYS A 296 5.08 -10.67 14.48
CA CYS A 296 4.00 -9.86 13.89
C CYS A 296 3.50 -10.55 12.60
N PHE A 297 2.18 -10.62 12.45
CA PHE A 297 1.49 -11.18 11.29
C PHE A 297 0.53 -10.15 10.69
N ILE A 298 0.34 -10.25 9.38
CA ILE A 298 -0.83 -9.68 8.69
C ILE A 298 -1.56 -10.83 8.02
N GLY A 299 -2.77 -11.14 8.50
CA GLY A 299 -3.52 -12.34 8.11
C GLY A 299 -2.72 -13.61 8.39
N HIS A 300 -2.26 -14.28 7.33
CA HIS A 300 -1.42 -15.49 7.44
C HIS A 300 0.07 -15.24 7.25
N GLN A 301 0.49 -14.05 6.80
CA GLN A 301 1.87 -13.79 6.45
C GLN A 301 2.65 -13.28 7.67
N PRO A 302 3.74 -13.96 8.10
CA PRO A 302 4.65 -13.43 9.10
C PRO A 302 5.47 -12.28 8.51
N ILE A 303 5.52 -11.13 9.21
CA ILE A 303 6.24 -9.94 8.75
C ILE A 303 7.64 -9.88 9.36
N VAL A 304 7.70 -9.86 10.69
CA VAL A 304 8.94 -9.78 11.48
C VAL A 304 8.81 -10.66 12.71
N SER A 305 9.92 -11.29 13.09
CA SER A 305 10.01 -12.09 14.30
C SER A 305 11.16 -11.62 15.19
N TYR A 306 10.87 -11.45 16.47
CA TYR A 306 11.83 -11.13 17.51
C TYR A 306 11.96 -12.32 18.43
N SER A 307 13.18 -12.78 18.65
CA SER A 307 13.50 -13.81 19.63
C SER A 307 14.13 -13.11 20.83
N LEU A 308 13.37 -13.07 21.92
CA LEU A 308 13.74 -12.35 23.13
C LEU A 308 14.25 -13.31 24.20
N GLU A 309 15.40 -12.96 24.77
CA GLU A 309 15.98 -13.64 25.93
C GLU A 309 16.32 -12.64 27.03
N THR A 310 15.93 -12.97 28.25
CA THR A 310 16.36 -12.23 29.43
C THR A 310 17.80 -12.58 29.78
N ASP A 311 18.65 -11.57 29.92
CA ASP A 311 20.03 -11.72 30.36
C ASP A 311 20.08 -12.32 31.78
N ARG A 312 20.63 -13.52 31.91
CA ARG A 312 20.76 -14.22 33.18
C ARG A 312 21.91 -13.67 34.04
N ASN A 313 22.83 -12.91 33.44
CA ASN A 313 24.00 -12.33 34.09
C ASN A 313 23.79 -10.85 34.44
N ALA A 314 22.67 -10.24 34.02
CA ALA A 314 22.31 -8.89 34.41
C ALA A 314 21.69 -8.89 35.81
N PHE A 315 22.45 -8.43 36.81
CA PHE A 315 21.95 -8.21 38.16
C PHE A 315 20.82 -7.18 38.16
N VAL A 316 19.67 -7.52 38.76
CA VAL A 316 18.58 -6.57 39.00
C VAL A 316 18.71 -5.99 40.40
N TYR A 317 18.37 -4.70 40.53
CA TYR A 317 18.26 -3.99 41.79
C TYR A 317 17.44 -4.81 42.80
N GLY A 318 18.07 -5.28 43.88
CA GLY A 318 17.45 -6.12 44.93
C GLY A 318 17.98 -7.56 45.04
N ASP A 319 18.59 -8.14 44.00
CA ASP A 319 19.10 -9.53 44.04
C ASP A 319 20.35 -9.69 44.93
N VAL A 320 21.04 -8.59 45.26
CA VAL A 320 22.15 -8.58 46.23
C VAL A 320 21.64 -8.91 47.64
N ALA A 321 20.39 -8.61 47.99
CA ALA A 321 19.86 -8.83 49.33
C ALA A 321 19.49 -10.30 49.61
N SER A 322 19.05 -11.05 48.60
CA SER A 322 18.66 -12.47 48.74
C SER A 322 19.86 -13.43 48.76
N THR A 323 20.99 -13.02 48.18
CA THR A 323 22.19 -13.87 48.11
C THR A 323 23.01 -13.82 49.42
N VAL A 324 23.00 -12.69 50.12
CA VAL A 324 23.73 -12.50 51.39
C VAL A 324 23.07 -13.23 52.56
N THR A 325 21.74 -13.45 52.52
CA THR A 325 21.01 -14.11 53.62
C THR A 325 21.37 -15.59 53.78
N ASN A 326 21.72 -16.29 52.69
CA ASN A 326 22.07 -17.72 52.72
C ASN A 326 23.52 -18.03 53.15
N LEU A 327 24.44 -17.08 53.03
CA LEU A 327 25.84 -17.23 53.49
C LEU A 327 26.00 -17.00 55.00
N SER A 328 25.03 -16.33 55.63
CA SER A 328 25.11 -15.88 57.03
C SER A 328 24.94 -16.97 58.10
N ARG A 329 24.57 -18.21 57.73
CA ARG A 329 24.26 -19.26 58.72
C ARG A 329 25.44 -20.14 59.15
N ARG A 330 26.65 -19.96 58.60
CA ARG A 330 27.76 -20.89 58.88
C ARG A 330 28.96 -20.36 59.65
N ASN A 331 29.28 -19.07 59.65
CA ASN A 331 30.37 -18.55 60.47
C ASN A 331 30.07 -17.10 60.84
N GLY A 332 30.01 -16.82 62.14
CA GLY A 332 29.93 -15.46 62.65
C GLY A 332 31.12 -14.64 62.13
N GLU A 333 30.84 -13.37 61.84
CA GLU A 333 31.68 -12.37 61.16
C GLU A 333 31.69 -12.46 59.63
N CYS A 334 30.75 -11.73 59.02
CA CYS A 334 30.95 -11.18 57.68
C CYS A 334 31.23 -9.68 57.80
N ASN A 335 32.41 -9.23 57.35
CA ASN A 335 32.62 -7.84 56.92
C ASN A 335 31.94 -7.61 55.55
N CYS A 336 30.66 -7.96 55.46
CA CYS A 336 29.83 -7.72 54.29
C CYS A 336 29.53 -6.21 54.24
N LEU A 337 29.76 -5.57 53.10
CA LEU A 337 29.21 -4.24 52.83
C LEU A 337 27.69 -4.33 53.04
N THR A 338 27.17 -3.68 54.07
CA THR A 338 25.73 -3.51 54.23
C THR A 338 25.20 -2.77 53.00
N ALA A 339 23.93 -2.98 52.65
CA ALA A 339 23.30 -2.24 51.56
C ALA A 339 23.52 -0.72 51.72
N GLU A 340 23.52 -0.23 52.96
CA GLU A 340 23.82 1.15 53.34
C GLU A 340 25.25 1.58 52.96
N LYS A 341 26.29 0.80 53.32
CA LYS A 341 27.68 1.13 52.95
C LYS A 341 27.93 1.06 51.44
N TYR A 342 27.21 0.19 50.73
CA TYR A 342 27.27 0.16 49.26
C TYR A 342 26.61 1.40 48.65
N ILE A 343 25.44 1.81 49.16
CA ILE A 343 24.73 3.02 48.73
C ILE A 343 25.60 4.26 48.98
N GLU A 344 26.25 4.35 50.14
CA GLU A 344 27.18 5.43 50.47
C GLU A 344 28.31 5.52 49.43
N LYS A 345 28.98 4.41 49.16
CA LYS A 345 30.08 4.36 48.17
C LYS A 345 29.62 4.62 46.73
N TYR A 346 28.40 4.23 46.38
CA TYR A 346 27.81 4.52 45.08
C TYR A 346 27.47 6.01 44.93
N ASN A 347 26.91 6.63 45.97
CA ASN A 347 26.63 8.07 45.97
C ASN A 347 27.90 8.89 45.87
N ASP A 348 28.99 8.45 46.51
CA ASP A 348 30.31 9.07 46.37
C ASP A 348 30.80 9.02 44.92
N TRP A 349 30.64 7.88 44.25
CA TRP A 349 31.03 7.71 42.85
C TRP A 349 30.18 8.56 41.89
N CYS A 350 28.87 8.64 42.12
CA CYS A 350 27.97 9.52 41.37
C CYS A 350 28.38 10.99 41.52
N LYS A 351 28.70 11.43 42.74
CA LYS A 351 29.17 12.79 43.01
C LYS A 351 30.51 13.08 42.32
N GLU A 352 31.42 12.12 42.31
CA GLU A 352 32.71 12.24 41.63
C GLU A 352 32.53 12.33 40.11
N PHE A 353 31.61 11.54 39.54
CA PHE A 353 31.26 11.59 38.12
C PHE A 353 30.60 12.92 37.72
N GLU A 354 29.69 13.45 38.53
CA GLU A 354 29.09 14.77 38.30
C GLU A 354 30.14 15.89 38.35
N ASN A 355 31.10 15.81 39.29
CA ASN A 355 32.21 16.75 39.37
C ASN A 355 33.11 16.65 38.13
N TYR A 356 33.38 15.44 37.65
CA TYR A 356 34.13 15.22 36.41
C TYR A 356 33.41 15.83 35.20
N GLN A 357 32.10 15.60 35.04
CA GLN A 357 31.31 16.19 33.97
C GLN A 357 31.31 17.73 34.01
N ARG A 358 31.22 18.32 35.21
CA ARG A 358 31.30 19.77 35.37
C ARG A 358 32.67 20.31 34.95
N ALA A 359 33.74 19.69 35.42
CA ALA A 359 35.10 20.07 35.06
C ALA A 359 35.36 19.92 33.55
N TYR A 360 34.81 18.88 32.92
CA TYR A 360 34.87 18.68 31.48
C TYR A 360 34.15 19.80 30.71
N ASN A 361 32.93 20.15 31.12
CA ASN A 361 32.15 21.22 30.50
C ASN A 361 32.83 22.60 30.67
N GLU A 362 33.39 22.87 31.85
CA GLU A 362 34.19 24.08 32.10
C GLU A 362 35.43 24.14 31.20
N TRP A 363 36.12 23.02 31.03
CA TRP A 363 37.25 22.91 30.11
C TRP A 363 36.84 23.14 28.65
N GLU A 364 35.70 22.61 28.20
CA GLU A 364 35.20 22.86 26.84
C GLU A 364 34.90 24.34 26.59
N VAL A 365 34.29 25.03 27.56
CA VAL A 365 34.04 26.48 27.49
C VAL A 365 35.36 27.24 27.41
N LEU A 366 36.36 26.89 28.23
CA LEU A 366 37.68 27.52 28.20
C LEU A 366 38.43 27.27 26.88
N ARG A 367 38.35 26.05 26.34
CA ARG A 367 38.91 25.68 25.03
C ARG A 367 38.33 26.55 23.93
N ASP A 368 37.00 26.69 23.91
CA ASP A 368 36.29 27.43 22.86
C ASP A 368 36.50 28.95 22.97
N GLN A 369 36.79 29.47 24.17
CA GLN A 369 37.18 30.87 24.39
C GLN A 369 38.65 31.16 24.03
N SER A 370 39.55 30.19 24.24
CA SER A 370 41.00 30.37 24.07
C SER A 370 41.47 30.09 22.64
N CYS A 371 40.71 29.31 21.87
CA CYS A 371 40.98 28.98 20.48
C CYS A 371 39.73 29.26 19.63
N PRO A 372 39.49 30.52 19.19
CA PRO A 372 38.44 30.79 18.23
C PRO A 372 38.74 30.01 16.94
N LYS A 373 37.77 29.22 16.49
CA LYS A 373 37.86 28.51 15.21
C LYS A 373 38.13 29.53 14.09
N PRO A 374 39.07 29.25 13.16
CA PRO A 374 39.39 30.15 12.07
C PRO A 374 38.21 30.40 11.12
#